data_AF-A0A7W5DWY0-F1
#
_entry.id   AF-A0A7W5DWY0-F1
#
_cell.length_a   1.000
_cell.length_b   1.000
_cell.length_c   1.000
_cell.angle_alpha   90.00
_cell.angle_beta   90.00
_cell.angle_gamma   90.00
#
_symmetry.space_group_name_H-M   'P 1'
#
loop_
_entity.id
_entity.type
_entity.pdbx_description
1 polymer ?
#
loop_
_entity_poly.entity_id
_entity_poly.type
_entity_poly.pdbx_seq_one_letter_code
_entity_poly.pdbx_strand_id
1 'polypeptide(L)'
;MLLRLMLLPVFALVCVCGIADTQVRVDQNSEENANENFRFESVATPSALDAGNLAKVKVVAGTIDANSAGIAALNDGVVPASQDAPKSNFFFSGRNPGRLLFDFGRPIDLQQINTYSWHPSSRAPQVYRIYTTNSEKIATQTLQNHAGLMEAGWRHVADVDSRKTGNEQATQIAVGIQGSDSAQLGTVRFVLMHVEPTGTNRAFAQTFFSEIDFLDGKSYPPLQRKQNEEAVDVLVIENKYSISFDTTEVPELRTWVRNDLMPICEQWYPKIVAALPSDYFEPPTEFSVTFRQNMRGVAYTAGKDVFCARDWFVKNKHGEGVGAVVHELVHVVQQYRSPRGNRGAPLGERPSWLVEGIADHIRWFQYEPEDRRRHLDLRIVNYDDGYFASATFLNHVIVNHDRDAISRLNNALRFGRFHSGLWKEWFGKTAEELWDDCQNAG
;
A
#
# COMPACT_ATOMS: atom_id res chain seq x y z
N MET A 1 -8.54 -51.32 -15.46
CA MET A 1 -8.22 -50.71 -16.75
C MET A 1 -9.01 -49.40 -16.85
N LEU A 2 -8.45 -48.30 -16.34
CA LEU A 2 -9.06 -46.97 -16.41
C LEU A 2 -8.04 -46.08 -17.12
N LEU A 3 -8.32 -45.81 -18.38
CA LEU A 3 -7.52 -45.01 -19.29
C LEU A 3 -7.57 -43.56 -18.80
N ARG A 4 -6.48 -43.04 -18.22
CA ARG A 4 -6.32 -41.59 -18.01
C ARG A 4 -6.08 -40.96 -19.38
N LEU A 5 -7.07 -40.27 -19.91
CA LEU A 5 -6.88 -39.34 -21.02
C LEU A 5 -5.89 -38.26 -20.57
N MET A 6 -4.68 -38.25 -21.12
CA MET A 6 -3.80 -37.09 -21.08
C MET A 6 -4.39 -36.06 -22.04
N LEU A 7 -5.05 -35.03 -21.51
CA LEU A 7 -5.27 -33.80 -22.26
C LEU A 7 -3.90 -33.13 -22.44
N LEU A 8 -3.45 -33.05 -23.70
CA LEU A 8 -2.36 -32.14 -24.06
C LEU A 8 -2.81 -30.70 -23.78
N PRO A 9 -2.03 -29.88 -23.07
CA PRO A 9 -2.27 -28.44 -23.04
C PRO A 9 -2.04 -27.89 -24.45
N VAL A 10 -2.95 -27.02 -24.88
CA VAL A 10 -2.78 -26.22 -26.10
C VAL A 10 -1.88 -25.03 -25.73
N PHE A 11 -0.67 -25.00 -26.27
CA PHE A 11 0.35 -23.98 -25.95
C PHE A 11 0.34 -22.86 -27.00
N ALA A 12 0.33 -21.61 -26.54
CA ALA A 12 0.44 -20.44 -27.39
C ALA A 12 1.74 -19.68 -27.10
N LEU A 13 2.74 -19.83 -27.98
CA LEU A 13 3.87 -18.90 -28.04
C LEU A 13 3.35 -17.58 -28.65
N VAL A 14 2.97 -16.62 -27.81
CA VAL A 14 2.53 -15.31 -28.28
C VAL A 14 3.71 -14.36 -28.34
N CYS A 15 4.25 -14.16 -29.54
CA CYS A 15 5.21 -13.10 -29.83
C CYS A 15 4.43 -11.78 -29.96
N VAL A 16 4.49 -10.91 -28.94
CA VAL A 16 3.89 -9.57 -28.99
C VAL A 16 4.89 -8.62 -29.66
N CYS A 17 4.44 -7.82 -30.64
CA CYS A 17 5.28 -6.97 -31.48
C CYS A 17 6.36 -6.19 -30.71
N GLY A 18 7.62 -6.62 -30.83
CA GLY A 18 8.78 -5.81 -30.50
C GLY A 18 9.12 -4.84 -31.64
N ILE A 19 9.90 -3.81 -31.33
CA ILE A 19 10.68 -3.09 -32.34
C ILE A 19 11.62 -4.12 -32.98
N ALA A 20 11.98 -3.99 -34.27
CA ALA A 20 12.67 -5.02 -35.08
C ALA A 20 13.87 -5.75 -34.42
N ASP A 21 14.50 -5.15 -33.40
CA ASP A 21 15.67 -5.66 -32.70
C ASP A 21 15.39 -6.26 -31.30
N THR A 22 14.13 -6.48 -30.92
CA THR A 22 13.75 -6.99 -29.58
C THR A 22 12.71 -8.11 -29.63
N GLN A 23 12.89 -9.11 -28.78
CA GLN A 23 11.95 -10.22 -28.57
C GLN A 23 11.37 -10.16 -27.16
N VAL A 24 10.04 -10.27 -27.07
CA VAL A 24 9.29 -10.36 -25.81
C VAL A 24 8.68 -11.76 -25.69
N ARG A 25 8.92 -12.43 -24.56
CA ARG A 25 8.32 -13.71 -24.20
C ARG A 25 7.46 -13.55 -22.95
N VAL A 26 6.35 -14.27 -22.89
CA VAL A 26 5.41 -14.23 -21.76
C VAL A 26 5.09 -15.66 -21.36
N ASP A 27 5.45 -16.03 -20.14
CA ASP A 27 5.10 -17.30 -19.54
C ASP A 27 4.08 -17.09 -18.43
N GLN A 28 3.19 -18.06 -18.26
CA GLN A 28 2.04 -17.95 -17.36
C GLN A 28 1.78 -19.27 -16.65
N ASN A 29 1.65 -19.21 -15.33
CA ASN A 29 1.18 -20.30 -14.51
C ASN A 29 -0.26 -20.01 -14.03
N SER A 30 -1.11 -21.03 -14.07
CA SER A 30 -2.42 -21.03 -13.40
C SER A 30 -2.25 -21.16 -11.89
N GLU A 31 -3.34 -20.98 -11.13
CA GLU A 31 -3.36 -21.18 -9.67
C GLU A 31 -2.82 -22.55 -9.23
N GLU A 32 -3.13 -23.62 -9.98
CA GLU A 32 -2.68 -24.99 -9.65
C GLU A 32 -1.16 -25.18 -9.81
N ASN A 33 -0.53 -24.41 -10.70
CA ASN A 33 0.89 -24.53 -11.02
C ASN A 33 1.75 -23.46 -10.32
N ALA A 34 1.16 -22.31 -10.00
CA ALA A 34 1.85 -21.19 -9.39
C ALA A 34 2.30 -21.52 -7.96
N ASN A 35 3.57 -21.28 -7.67
CA ASN A 35 4.15 -21.47 -6.34
C ASN A 35 5.39 -20.58 -6.13
N GLU A 36 5.91 -20.57 -4.90
CA GLU A 36 7.04 -19.73 -4.45
C GLU A 36 8.35 -19.97 -5.21
N ASN A 37 8.49 -21.07 -5.96
CA ASN A 37 9.69 -21.32 -6.76
C ASN A 37 9.72 -20.52 -8.07
N PHE A 38 8.62 -19.86 -8.47
CA PHE A 38 8.53 -19.02 -9.68
C PHE A 38 9.15 -19.68 -10.93
N ARG A 39 8.83 -20.97 -11.15
CA ARG A 39 9.34 -21.71 -12.31
C ARG A 39 8.46 -21.46 -13.53
N PHE A 40 9.10 -21.11 -14.64
CA PHE A 40 8.45 -20.88 -15.92
C PHE A 40 9.13 -21.72 -17.02
N GLU A 41 8.51 -21.78 -18.19
CA GLU A 41 8.94 -22.66 -19.28
C GLU A 41 10.18 -22.13 -20.02
N SER A 42 10.18 -20.84 -20.31
CA SER A 42 11.15 -20.15 -21.16
C SER A 42 11.81 -18.95 -20.49
N VAL A 43 11.14 -18.29 -19.54
CA VAL A 43 11.71 -17.21 -18.73
C VAL A 43 12.40 -17.83 -17.50
N ALA A 44 13.63 -17.39 -17.21
CA ALA A 44 14.36 -17.87 -16.05
C ALA A 44 13.61 -17.56 -14.74
N THR A 45 13.84 -18.35 -13.69
CA THR A 45 13.35 -18.01 -12.35
C THR A 45 13.99 -16.71 -11.86
N PRO A 46 13.31 -15.94 -10.99
CA PRO A 46 13.87 -14.74 -10.36
C PRO A 46 15.23 -15.02 -9.73
N SER A 47 16.16 -14.07 -9.89
CA SER A 47 17.55 -14.19 -9.47
C SER A 47 17.89 -13.13 -8.44
N ALA A 48 18.39 -13.54 -7.28
CA ALA A 48 18.93 -12.60 -6.29
C ALA A 48 20.31 -12.04 -6.65
N LEU A 49 20.90 -12.48 -7.77
CA LEU A 49 22.31 -12.24 -8.13
C LEU A 49 22.52 -11.42 -9.42
N ASP A 50 21.51 -10.66 -9.86
CA ASP A 50 21.50 -9.95 -11.14
C ASP A 50 21.94 -8.47 -11.02
N ALA A 51 22.00 -7.75 -12.15
CA ALA A 51 22.46 -6.36 -12.21
C ALA A 51 21.47 -5.36 -11.57
N GLY A 52 20.24 -5.77 -11.28
CA GLY A 52 19.28 -5.04 -10.47
C GLY A 52 19.85 -4.63 -9.13
N ASN A 53 20.77 -5.42 -8.55
CA ASN A 53 21.50 -5.07 -7.33
C ASN A 53 22.42 -3.85 -7.47
N LEU A 54 22.76 -3.40 -8.68
CA LEU A 54 23.45 -2.12 -8.86
C LEU A 54 22.47 -0.94 -8.87
N ALA A 55 21.20 -1.19 -9.17
CA ALA A 55 20.22 -0.16 -9.45
C ALA A 55 19.71 0.51 -8.18
N LYS A 56 19.76 1.85 -8.17
CA LYS A 56 18.90 2.65 -7.29
C LYS A 56 17.55 2.83 -7.98
N VAL A 57 16.51 2.26 -7.40
CA VAL A 57 15.14 2.36 -7.91
C VAL A 57 14.48 3.63 -7.35
N LYS A 58 13.73 4.34 -8.21
CA LYS A 58 12.94 5.53 -7.83
C LYS A 58 11.57 5.48 -8.48
N VAL A 59 10.53 5.85 -7.72
CA VAL A 59 9.25 6.24 -8.31
C VAL A 59 9.38 7.69 -8.78
N VAL A 60 9.30 7.89 -10.10
CA VAL A 60 9.39 9.23 -10.73
C VAL A 60 8.04 9.75 -11.21
N ALA A 61 7.02 8.89 -11.25
CA ALA A 61 5.62 9.27 -11.41
C ALA A 61 4.70 8.20 -10.82
N GLY A 62 3.49 8.60 -10.39
CA GLY A 62 2.55 7.73 -9.70
C GLY A 62 2.74 7.74 -8.18
N THR A 63 1.86 7.03 -7.49
CA THR A 63 1.86 6.90 -6.02
C THR A 63 1.91 5.42 -5.67
N ILE A 64 2.80 5.01 -4.79
CA ILE A 64 2.86 3.63 -4.29
C ILE A 64 1.58 3.38 -3.49
N ASP A 65 0.95 2.22 -3.66
CA ASP A 65 -0.21 1.88 -2.84
C ASP A 65 0.19 1.68 -1.39
N ALA A 66 -0.69 2.13 -0.51
CA ALA A 66 -0.56 1.98 0.91
C ALA A 66 -0.25 0.55 1.38
N ASN A 67 -0.80 -0.44 0.68
CA ASN A 67 -0.67 -1.84 1.03
C ASN A 67 0.57 -2.48 0.40
N SER A 68 1.16 -1.86 -0.62
CA SER A 68 2.34 -2.33 -1.36
C SER A 68 3.54 -2.54 -0.45
N ALA A 69 4.43 -3.44 -0.88
CA ALA A 69 5.81 -3.48 -0.42
C ALA A 69 6.52 -2.16 -0.74
N GLY A 70 7.65 -1.93 -0.05
CA GLY A 70 8.56 -0.85 -0.40
C GLY A 70 9.18 -1.06 -1.79
N ILE A 71 9.77 0.00 -2.35
CA ILE A 71 10.32 -0.03 -3.71
C ILE A 71 11.47 -1.03 -3.90
N ALA A 72 12.10 -1.47 -2.81
CA ALA A 72 13.17 -2.47 -2.84
C ALA A 72 12.68 -3.86 -3.27
N ALA A 73 11.39 -4.18 -3.10
CA ALA A 73 10.80 -5.46 -3.54
C ALA A 73 10.73 -5.62 -5.06
N LEU A 74 11.33 -4.70 -5.82
CA LEU A 74 11.49 -4.80 -7.26
C LEU A 74 12.86 -5.36 -7.65
N ASN A 75 13.83 -5.41 -6.74
CA ASN A 75 15.20 -5.83 -7.02
C ASN A 75 15.94 -6.32 -5.76
N ASP A 76 15.23 -6.88 -4.77
CA ASP A 76 15.84 -7.37 -3.53
C ASP A 76 16.11 -8.87 -3.54
N GLY A 77 15.78 -9.55 -4.64
CA GLY A 77 15.94 -10.99 -4.81
C GLY A 77 14.96 -11.84 -4.00
N VAL A 78 13.94 -11.23 -3.38
CA VAL A 78 12.95 -11.91 -2.55
C VAL A 78 11.61 -11.94 -3.25
N VAL A 79 11.07 -13.14 -3.45
CA VAL A 79 9.77 -13.35 -4.10
C VAL A 79 8.68 -13.69 -3.07
N PRO A 80 7.40 -13.38 -3.33
CA PRO A 80 6.30 -13.71 -2.44
C PRO A 80 6.09 -15.22 -2.31
N ALA A 81 5.71 -15.68 -1.10
CA ALA A 81 5.37 -17.08 -0.83
C ALA A 81 3.91 -17.44 -1.15
N SER A 82 3.06 -16.45 -1.47
CA SER A 82 1.65 -16.66 -1.78
C SER A 82 1.13 -15.66 -2.81
N GLN A 83 0.01 -16.04 -3.45
CA GLN A 83 -0.56 -15.27 -4.55
C GLN A 83 -1.14 -13.91 -4.15
N ASP A 84 -1.54 -13.69 -2.90
CA ASP A 84 -2.04 -12.38 -2.45
C ASP A 84 -1.18 -11.87 -1.29
N ALA A 85 0.06 -11.53 -1.62
CA ALA A 85 1.07 -11.06 -0.69
C ALA A 85 1.43 -9.59 -0.95
N PRO A 86 0.56 -8.61 -0.62
CA PRO A 86 0.78 -7.20 -0.94
C PRO A 86 2.05 -6.62 -0.28
N LYS A 87 2.50 -7.19 0.84
CA LYS A 87 3.74 -6.79 1.54
C LYS A 87 5.02 -7.33 0.91
N SER A 88 4.90 -8.25 -0.04
CA SER A 88 6.01 -8.86 -0.80
C SER A 88 5.90 -8.58 -2.30
N ASN A 89 5.07 -7.60 -2.69
CA ASN A 89 4.92 -7.18 -4.08
C ASN A 89 4.83 -5.66 -4.13
N PHE A 90 5.46 -5.07 -5.15
CA PHE A 90 5.31 -3.67 -5.46
C PHE A 90 4.09 -3.42 -6.35
N PHE A 91 3.28 -2.40 -6.02
CA PHE A 91 2.23 -1.91 -6.90
C PHE A 91 1.89 -0.43 -6.65
N PHE A 92 1.49 0.26 -7.73
CA PHE A 92 0.97 1.62 -7.66
C PHE A 92 -0.45 1.65 -7.10
N SER A 93 -0.91 2.83 -6.69
CA SER A 93 -2.26 3.11 -6.22
C SER A 93 -3.15 3.65 -7.34
N GLY A 94 -4.46 3.50 -7.16
CA GLY A 94 -5.47 4.10 -8.04
C GLY A 94 -5.41 3.61 -9.49
N ARG A 95 -5.81 4.48 -10.42
CA ARG A 95 -6.02 4.16 -11.84
C ARG A 95 -5.09 4.90 -12.79
N ASN A 96 -4.12 5.61 -12.26
CA ASN A 96 -3.19 6.38 -13.07
C ASN A 96 -1.93 5.55 -13.37
N PRO A 97 -1.27 5.79 -14.50
CA PRO A 97 0.02 5.18 -14.79
C PRO A 97 1.08 5.58 -13.76
N GLY A 98 2.06 4.70 -13.56
CA GLY A 98 3.25 4.93 -12.73
C GLY A 98 4.53 4.88 -13.55
N ARG A 99 5.63 5.39 -12.99
CA ARG A 99 6.95 5.28 -13.60
C ARG A 99 8.03 4.95 -12.59
N LEU A 100 8.80 3.92 -12.92
CA LEU A 100 9.97 3.46 -12.18
C LEU A 100 11.22 3.81 -12.97
N LEU A 101 12.19 4.43 -12.30
CA LEU A 101 13.52 4.71 -12.85
C LEU A 101 14.55 3.87 -12.09
N PHE A 102 15.31 3.08 -12.83
CA PHE A 102 16.44 2.30 -12.34
C PHE A 102 17.72 3.00 -12.81
N ASP A 103 18.54 3.49 -11.86
CA ASP A 103 19.88 4.04 -12.13
C ASP A 103 20.94 3.06 -11.63
N PHE A 104 21.65 2.40 -12.54
CA PHE A 104 22.71 1.45 -12.21
C PHE A 104 23.99 2.13 -11.69
N GLY A 105 24.03 3.47 -11.65
CA GLY A 105 25.19 4.27 -11.23
C GLY A 105 26.33 4.31 -12.25
N ARG A 106 26.34 3.36 -13.20
CA ARG A 106 27.28 3.24 -14.31
C ARG A 106 26.61 2.55 -15.50
N PRO A 107 27.14 2.70 -16.72
CA PRO A 107 26.69 1.90 -17.85
C PRO A 107 26.93 0.39 -17.62
N ILE A 108 25.95 -0.44 -17.97
CA ILE A 108 26.00 -1.90 -18.00
C ILE A 108 25.62 -2.40 -19.40
N ASP A 109 26.16 -3.55 -19.81
CA ASP A 109 25.84 -4.18 -21.10
C ASP A 109 24.60 -5.05 -20.95
N LEU A 110 23.44 -4.40 -20.90
CA LEU A 110 22.17 -5.04 -20.61
C LEU A 110 21.78 -6.01 -21.73
N GLN A 111 21.59 -7.28 -21.38
CA GLN A 111 21.26 -8.36 -22.31
C GLN A 111 19.77 -8.69 -22.28
N GLN A 112 19.18 -8.73 -21.09
CA GLN A 112 17.80 -9.14 -20.89
C GLN A 112 17.20 -8.47 -19.64
N ILE A 113 15.88 -8.26 -19.68
CA ILE A 113 15.08 -7.83 -18.53
C ILE A 113 14.02 -8.90 -18.30
N ASN A 114 13.89 -9.38 -17.06
CA ASN A 114 12.78 -10.24 -16.66
C ASN A 114 11.90 -9.53 -15.64
N THR A 115 10.58 -9.63 -15.78
CA THR A 115 9.64 -9.07 -14.81
C THR A 115 8.66 -10.13 -14.35
N TYR A 116 8.41 -10.18 -13.04
CA TYR A 116 7.59 -11.22 -12.41
C TYR A 116 6.39 -10.60 -11.70
N SER A 117 5.27 -11.32 -11.69
CA SER A 117 4.08 -10.92 -10.95
C SER A 117 3.29 -12.13 -10.46
N TRP A 118 2.60 -11.99 -9.32
CA TRP A 118 1.72 -13.02 -8.79
C TRP A 118 0.49 -12.40 -8.12
N HIS A 119 -0.71 -12.73 -8.62
CA HIS A 119 -1.99 -12.35 -8.03
C HIS A 119 -3.14 -13.27 -8.49
N PRO A 120 -4.15 -13.60 -7.65
CA PRO A 120 -5.30 -14.43 -8.06
C PRO A 120 -6.29 -13.74 -9.02
N SER A 121 -5.98 -12.57 -9.58
CA SER A 121 -6.98 -11.78 -10.33
C SER A 121 -6.34 -10.91 -11.40
N SER A 122 -7.10 -9.93 -11.93
CA SER A 122 -6.66 -8.95 -12.92
C SER A 122 -5.45 -8.09 -12.52
N ARG A 123 -4.84 -8.35 -11.38
CA ARG A 123 -3.61 -7.69 -10.90
C ARG A 123 -2.35 -8.52 -11.12
N ALA A 124 -2.45 -9.74 -11.67
CA ALA A 124 -1.31 -10.49 -12.16
C ALA A 124 -0.79 -10.01 -13.52
N PRO A 125 -1.64 -9.67 -14.51
CA PRO A 125 -1.18 -9.19 -15.80
C PRO A 125 -0.25 -7.98 -15.70
N GLN A 126 0.71 -7.89 -16.62
CA GLN A 126 1.72 -6.84 -16.68
C GLN A 126 1.48 -5.99 -17.94
N VAL A 127 1.35 -4.67 -17.76
CA VAL A 127 1.19 -3.72 -18.86
C VAL A 127 2.17 -2.57 -18.65
N TYR A 128 3.20 -2.49 -19.49
CA TYR A 128 4.24 -1.48 -19.33
C TYR A 128 5.03 -1.24 -20.62
N ARG A 129 5.82 -0.16 -20.64
CA ARG A 129 6.78 0.16 -21.70
C ARG A 129 8.17 0.39 -21.10
N ILE A 130 9.21 -0.08 -21.77
CA ILE A 130 10.61 0.09 -21.34
C ILE A 130 11.33 1.10 -22.22
N TYR A 131 12.09 1.99 -21.58
CA TYR A 131 13.00 2.93 -22.22
C TYR A 131 14.38 2.89 -21.58
N THR A 132 15.42 3.20 -22.34
CA THR A 132 16.80 3.25 -21.85
C THR A 132 17.54 4.51 -22.26
N THR A 133 18.52 4.92 -21.45
CA THR A 133 19.48 5.97 -21.81
C THR A 133 20.79 5.83 -21.01
N ASN A 134 21.86 6.46 -21.50
CA ASN A 134 23.12 6.66 -20.75
C ASN A 134 23.25 8.07 -20.18
N SER A 135 22.35 8.99 -20.56
CA SER A 135 22.48 10.41 -20.22
C SER A 135 21.73 10.72 -18.92
N GLU A 136 22.48 11.13 -17.89
CA GLU A 136 21.91 11.60 -16.63
C GLU A 136 21.02 12.83 -16.84
N LYS A 137 21.42 13.75 -17.74
CA LYS A 137 20.62 14.92 -18.11
C LYS A 137 19.25 14.54 -18.68
N ILE A 138 19.15 13.43 -19.43
CA ILE A 138 17.88 12.93 -19.96
C ILE A 138 17.08 12.26 -18.85
N ALA A 139 17.74 11.44 -18.02
CA ALA A 139 17.12 10.68 -16.94
C ALA A 139 16.46 11.55 -15.85
N THR A 140 16.94 12.77 -15.62
CA THR A 140 16.39 13.69 -14.62
C THR A 140 15.27 14.59 -15.12
N GLN A 141 14.88 14.52 -16.40
CA GLN A 141 13.80 15.34 -16.94
C GLN A 141 12.42 14.79 -16.60
N THR A 142 11.49 15.67 -16.22
CA THR A 142 10.08 15.33 -16.07
C THR A 142 9.38 15.39 -17.42
N LEU A 143 9.20 14.24 -18.06
CA LEU A 143 8.62 14.13 -19.40
C LEU A 143 7.22 13.51 -19.34
N GLN A 144 6.23 14.07 -20.03
CA GLN A 144 4.83 13.70 -19.77
C GLN A 144 4.34 12.44 -20.48
N ASN A 145 4.84 12.13 -21.68
CA ASN A 145 4.30 11.03 -22.49
C ASN A 145 5.40 10.37 -23.33
N HIS A 146 5.02 9.33 -24.08
CA HIS A 146 5.92 8.58 -24.96
C HIS A 146 6.66 9.49 -25.97
N ALA A 147 5.94 10.38 -26.66
CA ALA A 147 6.55 11.28 -27.64
C ALA A 147 7.63 12.17 -27.01
N GLY A 148 7.34 12.76 -25.85
CA GLY A 148 8.31 13.57 -25.11
C GLY A 148 9.52 12.78 -24.61
N LEU A 149 9.37 11.49 -24.29
CA LEU A 149 10.51 10.62 -23.97
C LEU A 149 11.40 10.42 -25.21
N MET A 150 10.81 10.13 -26.36
CA MET A 150 11.56 9.92 -27.60
C MET A 150 12.28 11.19 -28.05
N GLU A 151 11.61 12.34 -28.02
CA GLU A 151 12.20 13.66 -28.36
C GLU A 151 13.36 14.03 -27.45
N ALA A 152 13.29 13.70 -26.16
CA ALA A 152 14.36 13.93 -25.20
C ALA A 152 15.56 13.00 -25.40
N GLY A 153 15.47 11.98 -26.25
CA GLY A 153 16.54 11.04 -26.56
C GLY A 153 16.52 9.75 -25.73
N TRP A 154 15.38 9.36 -25.17
CA TRP A 154 15.19 8.00 -24.66
C TRP A 154 15.09 7.01 -25.81
N ARG A 155 15.74 5.85 -25.68
CA ARG A 155 15.55 4.72 -26.59
C ARG A 155 14.41 3.86 -26.09
N HIS A 156 13.33 3.73 -26.86
CA HIS A 156 12.28 2.74 -26.60
C HIS A 156 12.83 1.32 -26.85
N VAL A 157 12.50 0.39 -25.96
CA VAL A 157 12.97 -1.00 -26.02
C VAL A 157 11.82 -1.94 -26.34
N ALA A 158 10.74 -1.91 -25.57
CA ALA A 158 9.63 -2.84 -25.73
C ALA A 158 8.33 -2.29 -25.15
N ASP A 159 7.21 -2.76 -25.70
CA ASP A 159 5.87 -2.64 -25.14
C ASP A 159 5.40 -4.02 -24.67
N VAL A 160 5.01 -4.13 -23.40
CA VAL A 160 4.52 -5.35 -22.78
C VAL A 160 3.04 -5.20 -22.46
N ASP A 161 2.26 -6.17 -22.90
CA ASP A 161 0.87 -6.36 -22.49
C ASP A 161 0.58 -7.86 -22.41
N SER A 162 0.79 -8.44 -21.23
CA SER A 162 0.65 -9.88 -21.01
C SER A 162 -0.80 -10.35 -21.10
N ARG A 163 -1.79 -9.45 -21.16
CA ARG A 163 -3.21 -9.81 -21.35
C ARG A 163 -3.48 -10.30 -22.77
N LYS A 164 -2.63 -9.93 -23.73
CA LYS A 164 -2.77 -10.32 -25.15
C LYS A 164 -2.58 -11.82 -25.38
N THR A 165 -2.09 -12.58 -24.39
CA THR A 165 -2.07 -14.04 -24.46
C THR A 165 -3.47 -14.65 -24.40
N GLY A 166 -4.47 -13.91 -23.90
CA GLY A 166 -5.85 -14.38 -23.78
C GLY A 166 -6.09 -15.36 -22.62
N ASN A 167 -5.06 -15.69 -21.83
CA ASN A 167 -5.19 -16.60 -20.69
C ASN A 167 -5.71 -15.85 -19.45
N GLU A 168 -7.03 -15.86 -19.24
CA GLU A 168 -7.67 -15.21 -18.09
C GLU A 168 -7.44 -15.94 -16.75
N GLN A 169 -6.95 -17.19 -16.78
CA GLN A 169 -6.69 -18.00 -15.58
C GLN A 169 -5.24 -17.88 -15.06
N ALA A 170 -4.39 -17.11 -15.74
CA ALA A 170 -3.03 -16.89 -15.32
C ALA A 170 -2.97 -16.08 -14.01
N THR A 171 -2.37 -16.66 -12.96
CA THR A 171 -2.20 -16.00 -11.67
C THR A 171 -0.75 -15.58 -11.43
N GLN A 172 0.23 -16.30 -11.99
CA GLN A 172 1.64 -15.98 -11.88
C GLN A 172 2.23 -15.82 -13.29
N ILE A 173 2.92 -14.70 -13.55
CA ILE A 173 3.36 -14.32 -14.89
C ILE A 173 4.82 -13.91 -14.86
N ALA A 174 5.59 -14.37 -15.84
CA ALA A 174 6.93 -13.90 -16.14
C ALA A 174 6.97 -13.32 -17.55
N VAL A 175 7.65 -12.20 -17.71
CA VAL A 175 7.94 -11.61 -19.01
C VAL A 175 9.44 -11.50 -19.18
N GLY A 176 9.98 -12.01 -20.29
CA GLY A 176 11.38 -11.85 -20.66
C GLY A 176 11.53 -10.96 -21.90
N ILE A 177 12.33 -9.91 -21.80
CA ILE A 177 12.65 -8.98 -22.89
C ILE A 177 14.13 -9.12 -23.22
N GLN A 178 14.47 -9.55 -24.43
CA GLN A 178 15.85 -9.74 -24.88
C GLN A 178 16.05 -9.15 -26.28
N GLY A 179 17.28 -8.89 -26.69
CA GLY A 179 17.56 -8.51 -28.08
C GLY A 179 17.31 -9.68 -29.05
N SER A 180 16.95 -9.35 -30.29
CA SER A 180 16.82 -10.33 -31.38
C SER A 180 18.15 -11.06 -31.62
N ASP A 181 18.10 -12.33 -32.06
CA ASP A 181 19.29 -13.15 -32.39
C ASP A 181 20.35 -13.26 -31.29
N SER A 182 19.93 -13.24 -30.02
CA SER A 182 20.82 -13.23 -28.83
C SER A 182 21.67 -11.97 -28.71
N ALA A 183 21.31 -10.89 -29.41
CA ALA A 183 21.92 -9.59 -29.25
C ALA A 183 21.58 -8.98 -27.87
N GLN A 184 22.47 -8.14 -27.36
CA GLN A 184 22.23 -7.39 -26.14
C GLN A 184 21.21 -6.27 -26.40
N LEU A 185 20.42 -5.89 -25.40
CA LEU A 185 19.57 -4.69 -25.45
C LEU A 185 20.42 -3.40 -25.57
N GLY A 186 21.67 -3.46 -25.11
CA GLY A 186 22.73 -2.48 -25.36
C GLY A 186 23.37 -1.96 -24.07
N THR A 187 24.40 -1.14 -24.21
CA THR A 187 25.04 -0.47 -23.07
C THR A 187 24.16 0.65 -22.53
N VAL A 188 23.69 0.56 -21.28
CA VAL A 188 22.73 1.49 -20.65
C VAL A 188 23.09 1.81 -19.20
N ARG A 189 22.80 3.02 -18.71
CA ARG A 189 22.89 3.36 -17.27
C ARG A 189 21.52 3.50 -16.62
N PHE A 190 20.52 3.94 -17.38
CA PHE A 190 19.18 4.19 -16.87
C PHE A 190 18.16 3.35 -17.63
N VAL A 191 17.28 2.68 -16.89
CA VAL A 191 16.06 2.06 -17.41
C VAL A 191 14.86 2.78 -16.82
N LEU A 192 13.93 3.20 -17.66
CA LEU A 192 12.65 3.76 -17.26
C LEU A 192 11.55 2.78 -17.67
N MET A 193 10.77 2.34 -16.67
CA MET A 193 9.58 1.50 -16.87
C MET A 193 8.33 2.34 -16.65
N HIS A 194 7.54 2.50 -17.71
CA HIS A 194 6.23 3.16 -17.65
C HIS A 194 5.14 2.11 -17.48
N VAL A 195 4.52 2.06 -16.30
CA VAL A 195 3.53 1.05 -15.92
C VAL A 195 2.12 1.61 -16.13
N GLU A 196 1.30 0.89 -16.88
CA GLU A 196 -0.10 1.20 -17.11
C GLU A 196 -0.97 0.29 -16.22
N PRO A 197 -2.14 0.74 -15.75
CA PRO A 197 -3.10 -0.14 -15.11
C PRO A 197 -3.54 -1.26 -16.07
N THR A 198 -3.75 -2.46 -15.54
CA THR A 198 -4.29 -3.62 -16.26
C THR A 198 -5.75 -3.44 -16.70
N GLY A 199 -6.41 -2.36 -16.27
CA GLY A 199 -7.73 -1.95 -16.70
C GLY A 199 -8.16 -0.61 -16.10
N THR A 200 -8.94 0.17 -16.84
CA THR A 200 -9.37 1.53 -16.43
C THR A 200 -10.70 1.54 -15.66
N ASN A 201 -11.47 0.44 -15.77
CA ASN A 201 -12.84 0.35 -15.22
C ASN A 201 -12.90 -0.21 -13.79
N ARG A 202 -11.77 -0.64 -13.21
CA ARG A 202 -11.72 -1.29 -11.89
C ARG A 202 -10.93 -0.43 -10.90
N ALA A 203 -11.33 -0.44 -9.63
CA ALA A 203 -10.61 0.26 -8.57
C ALA A 203 -9.24 -0.36 -8.27
N PHE A 204 -9.10 -1.67 -8.47
CA PHE A 204 -7.85 -2.42 -8.27
C PHE A 204 -7.41 -3.03 -9.60
N ALA A 205 -6.53 -2.32 -10.29
CA ALA A 205 -6.04 -2.69 -11.61
C ALA A 205 -4.54 -2.43 -11.77
N GLN A 206 -3.82 -2.34 -10.66
CA GLN A 206 -2.36 -2.17 -10.68
C GLN A 206 -1.71 -3.54 -10.47
N THR A 207 -0.72 -3.84 -11.30
CA THR A 207 0.03 -5.10 -11.29
C THR A 207 0.79 -5.28 -9.97
N PHE A 208 0.72 -6.47 -9.37
CA PHE A 208 1.62 -6.89 -8.28
C PHE A 208 2.94 -7.35 -8.87
N PHE A 209 3.92 -6.45 -8.99
CA PHE A 209 5.27 -6.82 -9.40
C PHE A 209 5.97 -7.50 -8.22
N SER A 210 6.43 -8.73 -8.46
CA SER A 210 7.09 -9.56 -7.46
C SER A 210 8.61 -9.38 -7.43
N GLU A 211 9.22 -9.15 -8.60
CA GLU A 211 10.65 -8.88 -8.77
C GLU A 211 10.91 -8.41 -10.21
N ILE A 212 12.02 -7.71 -10.45
CA ILE A 212 12.53 -7.34 -11.77
C ILE A 212 14.03 -7.60 -11.85
N ASP A 213 14.42 -8.52 -12.74
CA ASP A 213 15.82 -8.87 -12.97
C ASP A 213 16.37 -8.15 -14.19
N PHE A 214 17.62 -7.70 -14.08
CA PHE A 214 18.42 -7.14 -15.17
C PHE A 214 19.67 -7.99 -15.40
N LEU A 215 19.76 -8.65 -16.55
CA LEU A 215 20.85 -9.55 -16.87
C LEU A 215 21.87 -8.86 -17.76
N ASP A 216 23.11 -8.73 -17.30
CA ASP A 216 24.26 -8.23 -18.07
C ASP A 216 25.36 -9.30 -18.29
N GLY A 217 25.07 -10.55 -17.91
CA GLY A 217 26.00 -11.69 -17.97
C GLY A 217 26.98 -11.77 -16.79
N LYS A 218 26.86 -10.88 -15.78
CA LYS A 218 27.66 -10.90 -14.55
C LYS A 218 26.78 -11.23 -13.35
N SER A 219 27.44 -11.65 -12.27
CA SER A 219 26.79 -11.85 -10.98
C SER A 219 27.13 -10.70 -10.06
N TYR A 220 26.10 -10.12 -9.46
CA TYR A 220 26.23 -9.10 -8.42
C TYR A 220 25.61 -9.69 -7.17
N PRO A 221 26.31 -9.72 -6.03
CA PRO A 221 25.66 -10.14 -4.80
C PRO A 221 24.43 -9.26 -4.57
N PRO A 222 23.40 -9.78 -3.87
CA PRO A 222 22.30 -8.96 -3.43
C PRO A 222 22.91 -7.70 -2.84
N LEU A 223 22.31 -6.52 -3.06
CA LEU A 223 22.69 -5.37 -2.27
C LEU A 223 22.82 -5.88 -0.85
N GLN A 224 24.04 -5.85 -0.29
CA GLN A 224 24.15 -5.93 1.14
C GLN A 224 23.19 -4.85 1.53
N ARG A 225 22.01 -5.24 2.06
CA ARG A 225 21.34 -4.40 3.01
C ARG A 225 22.55 -3.86 3.77
N LYS A 226 22.72 -2.55 3.87
CA LYS A 226 23.00 -2.13 5.24
C LYS A 226 21.88 -2.84 5.96
N GLN A 227 22.20 -3.99 6.55
CA GLN A 227 21.39 -4.61 7.55
C GLN A 227 21.32 -3.47 8.55
N ASN A 228 20.38 -2.55 8.33
CA ASN A 228 19.39 -2.35 9.33
C ASN A 228 18.88 -3.77 9.49
N GLU A 229 19.52 -4.53 10.40
CA GLU A 229 18.92 -5.70 11.01
C GLU A 229 17.46 -5.33 11.16
N GLU A 230 16.54 -6.13 10.62
CA GLU A 230 15.11 -5.82 10.60
C GLU A 230 14.77 -5.09 11.89
N ALA A 231 14.50 -3.79 11.77
CA ALA A 231 14.42 -2.91 12.91
C ALA A 231 12.98 -2.96 13.41
N VAL A 232 12.54 -4.19 13.65
CA VAL A 232 11.20 -4.57 14.05
C VAL A 232 11.24 -4.83 15.53
N ASP A 233 10.55 -3.97 16.27
CA ASP A 233 10.35 -4.15 17.70
C ASP A 233 8.94 -4.65 17.94
N VAL A 234 8.80 -5.73 18.70
CA VAL A 234 7.49 -6.34 18.99
C VAL A 234 7.08 -5.98 20.41
N LEU A 235 5.92 -5.34 20.54
CA LEU A 235 5.26 -5.08 21.81
C LEU A 235 4.18 -6.15 22.03
N VAL A 236 4.29 -6.90 23.12
CA VAL A 236 3.27 -7.85 23.56
C VAL A 236 2.53 -7.24 24.76
N ILE A 237 1.21 -7.10 24.66
CA ILE A 237 0.35 -6.49 25.68
C ILE A 237 -0.54 -7.58 26.28
N GLU A 238 -0.44 -7.78 27.59
CA GLU A 238 -1.29 -8.71 28.37
C GLU A 238 -1.32 -10.16 27.81
N ASN A 239 -0.26 -10.60 27.12
CA ASN A 239 -0.21 -11.87 26.37
C ASN A 239 -1.36 -12.09 25.37
N LYS A 240 -2.04 -11.00 24.97
CA LYS A 240 -3.21 -11.05 24.09
C LYS A 240 -2.98 -10.29 22.78
N TYR A 241 -2.35 -9.12 22.85
CA TYR A 241 -2.12 -8.27 21.70
C TYR A 241 -0.64 -8.22 21.34
N SER A 242 -0.35 -8.21 20.04
CA SER A 242 1.00 -8.08 19.49
C SER A 242 1.02 -6.92 18.49
N ILE A 243 1.93 -5.97 18.70
CA ILE A 243 2.14 -4.83 17.78
C ILE A 243 3.59 -4.86 17.31
N SER A 244 3.80 -5.03 16.01
CA SER A 244 5.11 -4.97 15.38
C SER A 244 5.40 -3.55 14.89
N PHE A 245 6.47 -2.93 15.38
CA PHE A 245 6.91 -1.60 14.97
C PHE A 245 8.09 -1.71 14.00
N ASP A 246 7.84 -1.48 12.72
CA ASP A 246 8.88 -1.57 11.68
C ASP A 246 9.48 -0.19 11.41
N THR A 247 10.74 -0.04 11.82
CA THR A 247 11.56 1.17 11.57
C THR A 247 12.72 0.88 10.61
N THR A 248 12.65 -0.21 9.84
CA THR A 248 13.74 -0.67 8.95
C THR A 248 14.12 0.38 7.92
N GLU A 249 13.15 1.10 7.37
CA GLU A 249 13.39 2.19 6.41
C GLU A 249 13.87 3.49 7.08
N VAL A 250 13.66 3.65 8.40
CA VAL A 250 13.84 4.90 9.15
C VAL A 250 14.48 4.69 10.53
N PRO A 251 15.66 4.06 10.61
CA PRO A 251 16.26 3.65 11.87
C PRO A 251 16.45 4.81 12.87
N GLU A 252 16.52 6.06 12.40
CA GLU A 252 16.59 7.25 13.26
C GLU A 252 15.36 7.47 14.16
N LEU A 253 14.21 6.86 13.85
CA LEU A 253 13.01 6.93 14.68
C LEU A 253 12.93 5.81 15.71
N ARG A 254 13.75 4.75 15.60
CA ARG A 254 13.64 3.54 16.43
C ARG A 254 13.72 3.82 17.94
N THR A 255 14.65 4.67 18.37
CA THR A 255 14.79 5.02 19.80
C THR A 255 13.54 5.72 20.33
N TRP A 256 12.97 6.65 19.55
CA TRP A 256 11.73 7.33 19.92
C TRP A 256 10.54 6.36 19.91
N VAL A 257 10.47 5.46 18.92
CA VAL A 257 9.43 4.43 18.88
C VAL A 257 9.46 3.58 20.16
N ARG A 258 10.64 3.10 20.56
CA ARG A 258 10.80 2.28 21.77
C ARG A 258 10.48 3.01 23.06
N ASN A 259 10.94 4.25 23.19
CA ASN A 259 10.93 4.96 24.47
C ASN A 259 9.66 5.79 24.68
N ASP A 260 9.07 6.32 23.61
CA ASP A 260 7.97 7.27 23.69
C ASP A 260 6.66 6.67 23.14
N LEU A 261 6.71 5.94 22.01
CA LEU A 261 5.50 5.45 21.35
C LEU A 261 5.00 4.11 21.92
N MET A 262 5.88 3.10 22.00
CA MET A 262 5.50 1.76 22.45
C MET A 262 4.83 1.75 23.84
N PRO A 263 5.33 2.48 24.87
CA PRO A 263 4.67 2.52 26.17
C PRO A 263 3.25 3.11 26.11
N ILE A 264 3.03 4.08 25.22
CA ILE A 264 1.71 4.67 25.02
C ILE A 264 0.78 3.69 24.30
N CYS A 265 1.27 2.98 23.27
CA CYS A 265 0.50 1.92 22.62
C CYS A 265 0.14 0.78 23.59
N GLU A 266 1.06 0.39 24.47
CA GLU A 266 0.81 -0.60 25.53
C GLU A 266 -0.34 -0.16 26.44
N GLN A 267 -0.31 1.10 26.87
CA GLN A 267 -1.32 1.66 27.75
C GLN A 267 -2.67 1.88 27.06
N TRP A 268 -2.66 2.34 25.80
CA TRP A 268 -3.85 2.86 25.14
C TRP A 268 -4.57 1.86 24.25
N TYR A 269 -3.88 0.87 23.66
CA TYR A 269 -4.56 -0.09 22.81
C TYR A 269 -5.69 -0.85 23.55
N PRO A 270 -5.49 -1.38 24.78
CA PRO A 270 -6.57 -1.99 25.56
C PRO A 270 -7.69 -1.00 25.92
N LYS A 271 -7.36 0.26 26.22
CA LYS A 271 -8.37 1.30 26.52
C LYS A 271 -9.23 1.63 25.31
N ILE A 272 -8.62 1.72 24.13
CA ILE A 272 -9.34 1.95 22.86
C ILE A 272 -10.29 0.78 22.59
N VAL A 273 -9.83 -0.46 22.77
CA VAL A 273 -10.67 -1.66 22.66
C VAL A 273 -11.87 -1.58 23.61
N ALA A 274 -11.65 -1.20 24.87
CA ALA A 274 -12.71 -1.06 25.86
C ALA A 274 -13.69 0.10 25.56
N ALA A 275 -13.22 1.18 24.93
CA ALA A 275 -14.04 2.33 24.55
C ALA A 275 -14.92 2.07 23.33
N LEU A 276 -14.60 1.05 22.52
CA LEU A 276 -15.28 0.74 21.26
C LEU A 276 -15.84 -0.70 21.23
N PRO A 277 -16.66 -1.09 22.23
CA PRO A 277 -17.19 -2.44 22.30
C PRO A 277 -18.22 -2.67 21.20
N SER A 278 -18.36 -3.91 20.77
CA SER A 278 -19.53 -4.36 20.01
C SER A 278 -19.73 -5.85 20.21
N ASP A 279 -20.98 -6.28 20.29
CA ASP A 279 -21.31 -7.69 20.40
C ASP A 279 -20.73 -8.47 19.23
N TYR A 280 -20.16 -9.64 19.49
CA TYR A 280 -19.60 -10.53 18.46
C TYR A 280 -18.43 -9.95 17.65
N PHE A 281 -17.81 -8.88 18.13
CA PHE A 281 -16.59 -8.33 17.54
C PHE A 281 -15.38 -8.62 18.42
N GLU A 282 -14.36 -9.22 17.83
CA GLU A 282 -13.03 -9.32 18.42
C GLU A 282 -12.10 -8.30 17.73
N PRO A 283 -11.41 -7.43 18.50
CA PRO A 283 -10.44 -6.50 17.93
C PRO A 283 -9.22 -7.26 17.37
N PRO A 284 -8.50 -6.68 16.40
CA PRO A 284 -7.25 -7.28 15.92
C PRO A 284 -6.27 -7.59 17.05
N THR A 285 -5.85 -8.85 17.16
CA THR A 285 -4.88 -9.28 18.17
C THR A 285 -3.43 -9.13 17.72
N GLU A 286 -3.20 -8.99 16.42
CA GLU A 286 -1.86 -8.82 15.85
C GLU A 286 -1.89 -7.85 14.68
N PHE A 287 -1.04 -6.82 14.72
CA PHE A 287 -0.94 -5.82 13.67
C PHE A 287 0.40 -5.09 13.67
N SER A 288 0.63 -4.22 12.68
CA SER A 288 1.89 -3.50 12.51
C SER A 288 1.74 -1.97 12.49
N VAL A 289 2.80 -1.28 12.94
CA VAL A 289 3.03 0.15 12.76
C VAL A 289 4.33 0.31 11.97
N THR A 290 4.22 0.64 10.69
CA THR A 290 5.36 0.71 9.77
C THR A 290 5.69 2.16 9.43
N PHE A 291 6.94 2.57 9.65
CA PHE A 291 7.40 3.89 9.26
C PHE A 291 8.09 3.84 7.89
N ARG A 292 7.58 4.62 6.94
CA ARG A 292 8.03 4.60 5.54
C ARG A 292 8.88 5.82 5.22
N GLN A 293 10.03 5.58 4.59
CA GLN A 293 10.96 6.64 4.16
C GLN A 293 10.28 7.58 3.15
N ASN A 294 9.50 7.02 2.22
CA ASN A 294 8.88 7.74 1.11
C ASN A 294 7.35 7.65 1.16
N MET A 295 6.73 8.34 2.12
CA MET A 295 5.28 8.46 2.25
C MET A 295 4.88 9.93 2.43
N ARG A 296 3.78 10.33 1.79
CA ARG A 296 3.18 11.66 1.96
C ARG A 296 2.09 11.60 3.04
N GLY A 297 1.81 12.73 3.68
CA GLY A 297 0.80 12.84 4.72
C GLY A 297 1.39 12.66 6.13
N VAL A 298 0.54 12.21 7.06
CA VAL A 298 0.87 12.01 8.49
C VAL A 298 1.00 10.52 8.77
N ALA A 299 -0.14 9.85 8.88
CA ALA A 299 -0.29 8.42 8.99
C ALA A 299 -1.61 8.01 8.34
N TYR A 300 -1.81 6.71 8.13
CA TYR A 300 -3.13 6.13 7.84
C TYR A 300 -3.15 4.65 8.24
N THR A 301 -4.35 4.13 8.47
CA THR A 301 -4.60 2.71 8.74
C THR A 301 -5.22 2.02 7.54
N ALA A 302 -4.65 0.88 7.13
CA ALA A 302 -5.19 0.03 6.09
C ALA A 302 -5.40 -1.39 6.63
N GLY A 303 -6.68 -1.77 6.78
CA GLY A 303 -7.03 -3.04 7.42
C GLY A 303 -6.63 -3.00 8.89
N LYS A 304 -5.57 -3.73 9.26
CA LYS A 304 -5.02 -3.72 10.61
C LYS A 304 -3.70 -2.95 10.72
N ASP A 305 -3.06 -2.65 9.59
CA ASP A 305 -1.70 -2.10 9.58
C ASP A 305 -1.73 -0.58 9.50
N VAL A 306 -0.88 0.06 10.31
CA VAL A 306 -0.69 1.50 10.38
C VAL A 306 0.59 1.88 9.63
N PHE A 307 0.52 2.92 8.81
CA PHE A 307 1.66 3.43 8.06
C PHE A 307 1.93 4.88 8.45
N CYS A 308 3.19 5.19 8.75
CA CYS A 308 3.61 6.48 9.27
C CYS A 308 4.63 7.14 8.32
N ALA A 309 4.40 8.40 7.96
CA ALA A 309 5.27 9.15 7.06
C ALA A 309 6.51 9.68 7.79
N ARG A 310 7.71 9.19 7.42
CA ARG A 310 8.98 9.61 8.04
C ARG A 310 9.10 11.11 8.21
N ASP A 311 8.95 11.87 7.12
CA ASP A 311 9.26 13.29 7.11
C ASP A 311 8.36 14.11 8.04
N TRP A 312 7.14 13.65 8.27
CA TRP A 312 6.23 14.26 9.24
C TRP A 312 6.60 13.86 10.67
N PHE A 313 6.84 12.57 10.92
CA PHE A 313 7.17 12.07 12.25
C PHE A 313 8.51 12.59 12.77
N VAL A 314 9.54 12.71 11.91
CA VAL A 314 10.83 13.32 12.29
C VAL A 314 10.65 14.74 12.83
N LYS A 315 9.71 15.50 12.27
CA LYS A 315 9.40 16.88 12.67
C LYS A 315 8.46 16.97 13.88
N ASN A 316 7.61 15.97 14.09
CA ASN A 316 6.50 16.04 15.06
C ASN A 316 6.59 15.00 16.19
N LYS A 317 7.67 14.21 16.29
CA LYS A 317 7.84 13.18 17.32
C LYS A 317 7.76 13.68 18.77
N HIS A 318 8.11 14.95 19.02
CA HIS A 318 7.99 15.59 20.34
C HIS A 318 6.70 16.44 20.48
N GLY A 319 5.86 16.47 19.46
CA GLY A 319 4.55 17.12 19.45
C GLY A 319 3.45 16.10 19.18
N GLU A 320 2.77 16.24 18.05
CA GLU A 320 1.62 15.41 17.67
C GLU A 320 1.94 13.96 17.28
N GLY A 321 3.21 13.55 17.23
CA GLY A 321 3.65 12.24 16.75
C GLY A 321 2.95 11.07 17.41
N VAL A 322 2.95 11.02 18.75
CA VAL A 322 2.32 9.92 19.49
C VAL A 322 0.79 9.96 19.34
N GLY A 323 0.18 11.14 19.46
CA GLY A 323 -1.27 11.31 19.29
C GLY A 323 -1.77 10.90 17.91
N ALA A 324 -0.99 11.14 16.86
CA ALA A 324 -1.31 10.68 15.52
C ALA A 324 -1.38 9.14 15.46
N VAL A 325 -0.46 8.41 16.11
CA VAL A 325 -0.55 6.94 16.15
C VAL A 325 -1.72 6.48 17.01
N VAL A 326 -2.04 7.16 18.12
CA VAL A 326 -3.23 6.85 18.93
C VAL A 326 -4.52 6.96 18.10
N HIS A 327 -4.63 7.99 17.25
CA HIS A 327 -5.73 8.13 16.29
C HIS A 327 -5.78 6.92 15.33
N GLU A 328 -4.65 6.50 14.77
CA GLU A 328 -4.62 5.33 13.88
C GLU A 328 -4.98 4.01 14.60
N LEU A 329 -4.58 3.84 15.86
CA LEU A 329 -4.98 2.67 16.66
C LEU A 329 -6.51 2.60 16.84
N VAL A 330 -7.21 3.73 16.86
CA VAL A 330 -8.67 3.75 16.83
C VAL A 330 -9.18 3.13 15.55
N HIS A 331 -8.64 3.50 14.39
CA HIS A 331 -9.02 2.88 13.11
C HIS A 331 -8.72 1.38 13.05
N VAL A 332 -7.63 0.92 13.68
CA VAL A 332 -7.34 -0.52 13.82
C VAL A 332 -8.47 -1.23 14.55
N VAL A 333 -9.04 -0.64 15.61
CA VAL A 333 -10.15 -1.22 16.39
C VAL A 333 -11.50 -1.03 15.71
N GLN A 334 -11.73 0.08 15.02
CA GLN A 334 -13.00 0.37 14.38
C GLN A 334 -13.39 -0.74 13.41
N GLN A 335 -12.46 -1.22 12.56
CA GLN A 335 -12.70 -2.27 11.56
C GLN A 335 -14.06 -2.10 10.86
N TYR A 336 -14.43 -0.86 10.51
CA TYR A 336 -15.71 -0.57 9.88
C TYR A 336 -15.69 -1.06 8.42
N ARG A 337 -15.69 -2.39 8.24
CA ARG A 337 -15.64 -3.03 6.94
C ARG A 337 -16.95 -2.76 6.21
N SER A 338 -16.87 -2.34 4.96
CA SER A 338 -17.98 -2.58 4.02
C SER A 338 -18.27 -4.08 4.00
N PRO A 339 -19.53 -4.54 3.94
CA PRO A 339 -19.87 -5.96 3.96
C PRO A 339 -19.27 -6.70 2.74
N ARG A 340 -18.00 -7.08 2.78
CA ARG A 340 -17.42 -8.05 1.85
C ARG A 340 -17.79 -9.42 2.40
N GLY A 341 -18.96 -9.92 2.03
CA GLY A 341 -19.33 -11.32 2.28
C GLY A 341 -20.79 -11.56 2.60
N ASN A 342 -21.55 -10.55 3.06
CA ASN A 342 -22.97 -10.73 3.34
C ASN A 342 -23.81 -10.12 2.21
N ARG A 343 -24.07 -10.91 1.16
CA ARG A 343 -25.02 -10.56 0.09
C ARG A 343 -26.44 -10.53 0.70
N GLY A 344 -26.81 -9.42 1.33
CA GLY A 344 -28.15 -9.24 1.89
C GLY A 344 -28.31 -8.20 3.01
N ALA A 345 -27.23 -7.70 3.62
CA ALA A 345 -27.35 -6.62 4.60
C ALA A 345 -27.45 -5.25 3.90
N PRO A 346 -28.39 -4.36 4.28
CA PRO A 346 -28.43 -2.99 3.76
C PRO A 346 -27.07 -2.29 3.97
N LEU A 347 -26.61 -1.51 2.99
CA LEU A 347 -25.45 -0.63 3.20
C LEU A 347 -25.88 0.51 4.13
N GLY A 348 -25.67 0.37 5.44
CA GLY A 348 -25.75 1.52 6.34
C GLY A 348 -24.64 2.54 6.08
N GLU A 349 -24.95 3.79 6.37
CA GLU A 349 -24.05 4.92 6.21
C GLU A 349 -22.86 4.79 7.18
N ARG A 350 -21.67 5.14 6.70
CA ARG A 350 -20.46 5.30 7.54
C ARG A 350 -19.84 6.65 7.20
N PRO A 351 -20.42 7.76 7.67
CA PRO A 351 -19.95 9.08 7.31
C PRO A 351 -18.49 9.25 7.74
N SER A 352 -17.61 9.64 6.81
CA SER A 352 -16.18 9.76 7.10
C SER A 352 -15.92 10.71 8.28
N TRP A 353 -16.66 11.81 8.36
CA TRP A 353 -16.53 12.77 9.46
C TRP A 353 -16.74 12.14 10.84
N LEU A 354 -17.66 11.19 10.95
CA LEU A 354 -17.97 10.53 12.22
C LEU A 354 -16.93 9.46 12.55
N VAL A 355 -16.42 8.76 11.53
CA VAL A 355 -15.30 7.81 11.67
C VAL A 355 -14.05 8.52 12.19
N GLU A 356 -13.69 9.64 11.57
CA GLU A 356 -12.57 10.51 11.98
C GLU A 356 -12.85 11.17 13.34
N GLY A 357 -14.08 11.64 13.56
CA GLY A 357 -14.48 12.30 14.80
C GLY A 357 -14.37 11.40 16.02
N ILE A 358 -14.73 10.11 15.91
CA ILE A 358 -14.55 9.14 16.99
C ILE A 358 -13.05 8.93 17.29
N ALA A 359 -12.22 8.82 16.25
CA ALA A 359 -10.78 8.67 16.40
C ALA A 359 -10.15 9.89 17.09
N ASP A 360 -10.51 11.09 16.64
CA ASP A 360 -10.03 12.33 17.25
C ASP A 360 -10.68 12.63 18.62
N HIS A 361 -11.87 12.10 18.93
CA HIS A 361 -12.43 12.21 20.28
C HIS A 361 -11.57 11.44 21.28
N ILE A 362 -11.23 10.18 20.97
CA ILE A 362 -10.32 9.39 21.81
C ILE A 362 -8.96 10.07 21.90
N ARG A 363 -8.40 10.54 20.77
CA ARG A 363 -7.11 11.22 20.77
C ARG A 363 -7.13 12.51 21.61
N TRP A 364 -8.03 13.45 21.35
CA TRP A 364 -7.94 14.80 21.90
C TRP A 364 -8.66 15.03 23.22
N PHE A 365 -9.69 14.24 23.51
CA PHE A 365 -10.50 14.40 24.72
C PHE A 365 -10.20 13.34 25.78
N GLN A 366 -9.61 12.20 25.40
CA GLN A 366 -9.22 11.16 26.36
C GLN A 366 -7.71 11.04 26.53
N TYR A 367 -6.93 11.05 25.44
CA TYR A 367 -5.47 10.85 25.48
C TYR A 367 -4.66 12.15 25.67
N GLU A 368 -4.78 13.10 24.74
CA GLU A 368 -4.03 14.35 24.78
C GLU A 368 -4.51 15.21 25.97
N PRO A 369 -3.57 15.91 26.64
CA PRO A 369 -3.92 16.82 27.71
C PRO A 369 -4.69 18.03 27.16
N GLU A 370 -5.52 18.61 28.02
CA GLU A 370 -6.42 19.70 27.65
C GLU A 370 -5.70 20.95 27.12
N ASP A 371 -4.52 21.26 27.64
CA ASP A 371 -3.69 22.41 27.23
C ASP A 371 -3.10 22.28 25.82
N ARG A 372 -3.13 21.07 25.23
CA ARG A 372 -2.72 20.83 23.84
C ARG A 372 -3.87 20.85 22.84
N ARG A 373 -5.12 20.91 23.31
CA ARG A 373 -6.29 20.91 22.41
C ARG A 373 -6.24 22.13 21.50
N ARG A 374 -6.64 21.93 20.25
CA ARG A 374 -6.67 23.02 19.27
C ARG A 374 -7.78 24.00 19.63
N HIS A 375 -7.60 25.26 19.27
CA HIS A 375 -8.67 26.25 19.35
C HIS A 375 -9.45 26.27 18.03
N LEU A 376 -10.78 26.14 18.12
CA LEU A 376 -11.68 26.24 16.99
C LEU A 376 -12.55 27.48 17.13
N ASP A 377 -12.76 28.18 16.02
CA ASP A 377 -13.89 29.09 15.90
C ASP A 377 -15.09 28.27 15.42
N LEU A 378 -15.99 27.95 16.35
CA LEU A 378 -17.17 27.10 16.09
C LEU A 378 -18.14 27.74 15.09
N ARG A 379 -18.01 29.04 14.77
CA ARG A 379 -18.82 29.71 13.75
C ARG A 379 -18.31 29.51 12.33
N ILE A 380 -17.07 29.03 12.18
CA ILE A 380 -16.43 28.81 10.88
C ILE A 380 -16.44 27.32 10.50
N VAL A 381 -16.18 26.45 11.48
CA VAL A 381 -16.21 24.99 11.27
C VAL A 381 -17.61 24.42 11.42
N ASN A 382 -17.82 23.20 10.92
CA ASN A 382 -19.06 22.46 11.10
C ASN A 382 -18.82 21.10 11.78
N TYR A 383 -19.88 20.53 12.36
CA TYR A 383 -19.80 19.26 13.08
C TYR A 383 -19.35 18.08 12.19
N ASP A 384 -19.54 18.17 10.87
CA ASP A 384 -19.22 17.14 9.87
C ASP A 384 -17.93 17.42 9.08
N ASP A 385 -17.08 18.34 9.55
CA ASP A 385 -15.76 18.61 8.95
C ASP A 385 -14.72 17.50 9.22
N GLY A 386 -15.06 16.53 10.07
CA GLY A 386 -14.17 15.45 10.51
C GLY A 386 -13.16 15.88 11.57
N TYR A 387 -12.32 14.93 11.98
CA TYR A 387 -11.19 15.17 12.90
C TYR A 387 -11.61 15.96 14.16
N PHE A 388 -10.79 16.92 14.59
CA PHE A 388 -10.97 17.70 15.81
C PHE A 388 -12.29 18.48 15.88
N ALA A 389 -12.83 18.95 14.75
CA ALA A 389 -14.13 19.65 14.72
C ALA A 389 -15.26 18.70 15.10
N SER A 390 -15.35 17.55 14.43
CA SER A 390 -16.31 16.51 14.77
C SER A 390 -16.08 15.93 16.18
N ALA A 391 -14.83 15.81 16.62
CA ALA A 391 -14.52 15.38 17.99
C ALA A 391 -15.04 16.37 19.05
N THR A 392 -14.98 17.67 18.77
CA THR A 392 -15.50 18.72 19.66
C THR A 392 -17.02 18.63 19.77
N PHE A 393 -17.71 18.44 18.64
CA PHE A 393 -19.14 18.15 18.61
C PHE A 393 -19.49 16.89 19.42
N LEU A 394 -18.79 15.77 19.17
CA LEU A 394 -19.02 14.52 19.90
C LEU A 394 -18.81 14.68 21.40
N ASN A 395 -17.78 15.42 21.81
CA ASN A 395 -17.55 15.72 23.22
C ASN A 395 -18.72 16.51 23.84
N HIS A 396 -19.29 17.48 23.12
CA HIS A 396 -20.50 18.19 23.58
C HIS A 396 -21.68 17.23 23.78
N VAL A 397 -21.92 16.31 22.84
CA VAL A 397 -22.98 15.29 22.96
C VAL A 397 -22.74 14.37 24.17
N ILE A 398 -21.50 13.94 24.38
CA ILE A 398 -21.12 13.02 25.47
C ILE A 398 -21.32 13.66 26.84
N VAL A 399 -20.92 14.93 26.98
CA VAL A 399 -20.98 15.66 28.25
C VAL A 399 -22.43 16.03 28.61
N ASN A 400 -23.22 16.44 27.63
CA ASN A 400 -24.53 17.04 27.88
C ASN A 400 -25.73 16.09 27.66
N HIS A 401 -25.56 15.00 26.90
CA HIS A 401 -26.68 14.12 26.52
C HIS A 401 -26.47 12.66 26.93
N ASP A 402 -25.36 12.04 26.53
CA ASP A 402 -25.15 10.60 26.80
C ASP A 402 -23.66 10.26 26.89
N ARG A 403 -23.21 9.86 28.09
CA ARG A 403 -21.81 9.47 28.34
C ARG A 403 -21.38 8.24 27.53
N ASP A 404 -22.33 7.43 27.07
CA ASP A 404 -22.08 6.22 26.29
C ASP A 404 -22.21 6.46 24.77
N ALA A 405 -22.37 7.71 24.31
CA ALA A 405 -22.63 8.03 22.90
C ALA A 405 -21.59 7.41 21.94
N ILE A 406 -20.30 7.45 22.29
CA ILE A 406 -19.22 6.86 21.46
C ILE A 406 -19.44 5.36 21.24
N SER A 407 -19.77 4.61 22.30
CA SER A 407 -20.00 3.17 22.24
C SER A 407 -21.18 2.83 21.32
N ARG A 408 -22.29 3.58 21.45
CA ARG A 408 -23.49 3.41 20.61
C ARG A 408 -23.23 3.73 19.14
N LEU A 409 -22.56 4.86 18.86
CA LEU A 409 -22.21 5.28 17.51
C LEU A 409 -21.25 4.28 16.86
N ASN A 410 -20.22 3.83 17.59
CA ASN A 410 -19.30 2.80 17.13
C ASN A 410 -20.02 1.50 16.75
N ASN A 411 -20.91 1.00 17.62
CA ASN A 411 -21.66 -0.22 17.35
C ASN A 411 -22.52 -0.09 16.08
N ALA A 412 -23.25 1.02 15.93
CA ALA A 412 -24.07 1.26 14.74
C ALA A 412 -23.23 1.40 13.46
N LEU A 413 -22.07 2.08 13.51
CA LEU A 413 -21.17 2.18 12.36
C LEU A 413 -20.57 0.83 11.98
N ARG A 414 -20.14 0.04 12.98
CA ARG A 414 -19.54 -1.29 12.78
C ARG A 414 -20.49 -2.23 12.05
N PHE A 415 -21.77 -2.23 12.45
CA PHE A 415 -22.78 -3.09 11.82
C PHE A 415 -23.52 -2.45 10.64
N GLY A 416 -23.14 -1.24 10.23
CA GLY A 416 -23.83 -0.54 9.14
C GLY A 416 -25.32 -0.33 9.44
N ARG A 417 -25.62 0.09 10.66
CA ARG A 417 -26.97 0.46 11.12
C ARG A 417 -27.13 1.96 11.32
N PHE A 418 -26.04 2.72 11.17
CA PHE A 418 -26.09 4.17 11.33
C PHE A 418 -26.94 4.82 10.22
N HIS A 419 -27.78 5.78 10.64
CA HIS A 419 -28.50 6.72 9.80
C HIS A 419 -28.76 8.00 10.59
N SER A 420 -28.94 9.14 9.91
CA SER A 420 -29.08 10.47 10.54
C SER A 420 -30.23 10.55 11.58
N GLY A 421 -31.31 9.79 11.38
CA GLY A 421 -32.42 9.73 12.34
C GLY A 421 -32.04 9.27 13.76
N LEU A 422 -30.93 8.52 13.92
CA LEU A 422 -30.49 8.03 15.23
C LEU A 422 -30.09 9.16 16.18
N TRP A 423 -29.66 10.32 15.67
CA TRP A 423 -29.36 11.47 16.52
C TRP A 423 -30.59 11.88 17.33
N LYS A 424 -31.72 12.02 16.64
CA LYS A 424 -32.99 12.41 17.28
C LYS A 424 -33.55 11.29 18.15
N GLU A 425 -33.42 10.04 17.72
CA GLU A 425 -33.87 8.88 18.49
C GLU A 425 -33.11 8.74 19.82
N TRP A 426 -31.78 8.92 19.81
CA TRP A 426 -30.94 8.67 20.98
C TRP A 426 -30.73 9.89 21.86
N PHE A 427 -30.65 11.08 21.26
CA PHE A 427 -30.28 12.32 21.95
C PHE A 427 -31.39 13.38 21.95
N GLY A 428 -32.55 13.08 21.34
CA GLY A 428 -33.74 13.94 21.33
C GLY A 428 -33.70 15.10 20.34
N LYS A 429 -32.57 15.32 19.67
CA LYS A 429 -32.31 16.44 18.73
C LYS A 429 -31.60 15.94 17.48
N THR A 430 -31.73 16.64 16.35
CA THR A 430 -30.91 16.34 15.17
C THR A 430 -29.45 16.72 15.40
N ALA A 431 -28.54 16.23 14.56
CA ALA A 431 -27.12 16.59 14.66
C ALA A 431 -26.90 18.11 14.53
N GLU A 432 -27.68 18.76 13.67
CA GLU A 432 -27.67 20.22 13.47
C GLU A 432 -28.14 20.95 14.74
N GLU A 433 -29.25 20.53 15.35
CA GLU A 433 -29.74 21.13 16.60
C GLU A 433 -28.75 20.96 17.76
N LEU A 434 -28.07 19.82 17.84
CA LEU A 434 -27.02 19.57 18.83
C LEU A 434 -25.74 20.39 18.54
N TRP A 435 -25.45 20.64 17.27
CA TRP A 435 -24.34 21.50 16.86
C TRP A 435 -24.62 22.96 17.21
N ASP A 436 -25.84 23.44 16.98
CA ASP A 436 -26.28 24.77 17.40
C ASP A 436 -26.14 24.94 18.92
N ASP A 437 -26.52 23.94 19.72
CA ASP A 437 -26.30 23.95 21.17
C ASP A 437 -24.79 24.06 21.50
N CYS A 438 -23.94 23.30 20.80
CA CYS A 438 -22.49 23.33 20.97
C CYS A 438 -21.91 24.71 20.64
N GLN A 439 -22.35 25.36 19.57
CA GLN A 439 -21.92 26.69 19.16
C GLN A 439 -22.35 27.79 20.16
N ASN A 440 -23.47 27.60 20.86
CA ASN A 440 -23.98 28.55 21.83
C ASN A 440 -23.40 28.35 23.24
N ALA A 441 -22.83 27.18 23.53
CA ALA A 441 -22.24 26.85 24.83
C ALA A 441 -20.76 27.25 24.96
N GLY A 442 -20.05 27.39 23.83
CA GLY A 442 -18.67 27.89 23.75
C GLY A 442 -18.62 29.38 23.39
#